data_AF-A0A0R2WWT7-F1
#
_entry.id   AF-A0A0R2WWT7-F1
#
_cell.length_a   1.000
_cell.length_b   1.000
_cell.length_c   1.000
_cell.angle_alpha   90.00
_cell.angle_beta   90.00
_cell.angle_gamma   90.00
#
_symmetry.space_group_name_H-M   'P 1'
#
loop_
_entity.id
_entity.type
_entity.pdbx_description
1 polymer ?
#
loop_
_entity_poly.entity_id
_entity_poly.type
_entity_poly.pdbx_seq_one_letter_code
_entity_poly.pdbx_strand_id
1 'polypeptide(L)'
;MNTVQQELSSFNTQTNFINGIIRDYNTLLNAEERKFFMGESSLFLVNTRESKLIESKLKAIDIQNLFFKTKAKLFKTAVININE
;
A
#
# COMPACT_ATOMS: atom_id res chain seq x y z
N MET A 1 4.83 -26.58 -0.51
CA MET A 1 3.52 -25.92 -0.28
C MET A 1 3.60 -24.73 0.67
N ASN A 2 4.39 -24.78 1.75
CA ASN A 2 4.39 -23.76 2.81
C ASN A 2 4.85 -22.34 2.37
N THR A 3 5.83 -22.23 1.46
CA THR A 3 6.46 -20.94 1.11
C THR A 3 5.53 -19.94 0.41
N VAL A 4 4.73 -20.38 -0.57
CA VAL A 4 3.81 -19.50 -1.32
C VAL A 4 2.63 -19.06 -0.44
N GLN A 5 2.14 -19.95 0.44
CA GLN A 5 1.11 -19.57 1.43
C GLN A 5 1.64 -18.56 2.45
N GLN A 6 2.91 -18.69 2.84
CA GLN A 6 3.58 -17.74 3.73
C GLN A 6 3.80 -16.37 3.06
N GLU A 7 4.12 -16.33 1.77
CA GLU A 7 4.14 -15.09 0.96
C GLU A 7 2.76 -14.43 0.92
N LEU A 8 1.68 -15.18 0.64
CA LEU A 8 0.32 -14.64 0.65
C LEU A 8 -0.08 -14.04 2.01
N SER A 9 0.25 -14.72 3.11
CA SER A 9 0.01 -14.19 4.46
C SER A 9 0.80 -12.90 4.70
N SER A 10 2.04 -12.83 4.21
CA SER A 10 2.90 -11.66 4.36
C SER A 10 2.34 -10.45 3.60
N PHE A 11 1.77 -10.65 2.41
CA PHE A 11 1.10 -9.57 1.67
C PHE A 11 -0.14 -9.02 2.38
N ASN A 12 -0.90 -9.88 3.07
CA ASN A 12 -2.03 -9.44 3.90
C ASN A 12 -1.56 -8.51 5.03
N THR A 13 -0.49 -8.90 5.73
CA THR A 13 0.10 -8.07 6.78
C THR A 13 0.64 -6.75 6.23
N GLN A 14 1.34 -6.78 5.09
CA GLN A 14 1.84 -5.57 4.41
C GLN A 14 0.69 -4.64 3.98
N THR A 15 -0.42 -5.20 3.52
CA THR A 15 -1.63 -4.43 3.16
C THR A 15 -2.24 -3.74 4.38
N ASN A 16 -2.26 -4.40 5.54
CA ASN A 16 -2.75 -3.76 6.77
C ASN A 16 -1.85 -2.58 7.19
N PHE A 17 -0.53 -2.73 7.11
CA PHE A 17 0.40 -1.64 7.41
C PHE A 17 0.26 -0.47 6.43
N ILE A 18 0.18 -0.74 5.11
CA ILE A 18 0.07 0.33 4.11
C ILE A 18 -1.24 1.11 4.26
N ASN A 19 -2.33 0.44 4.62
CA ASN A 19 -3.61 1.09 4.91
C ASN A 19 -3.54 1.98 6.15
N GLY A 20 -2.79 1.57 7.18
CA GLY A 20 -2.46 2.43 8.33
C GLY A 20 -1.69 3.67 7.90
N ILE A 21 -0.61 3.49 7.14
CA ILE A 21 0.23 4.58 6.62
C ILE A 21 -0.58 5.59 5.79
N ILE A 22 -1.47 5.13 4.92
CA ILE A 22 -2.35 6.00 4.13
C ILE A 22 -3.25 6.84 5.04
N ARG A 23 -3.82 6.23 6.09
CA ARG A 23 -4.66 6.95 7.07
C ARG A 23 -3.87 8.00 7.84
N ASP A 24 -2.66 7.66 8.26
CA ASP A 24 -1.78 8.56 9.00
C ASP A 24 -1.35 9.73 8.13
N TYR A 25 -0.94 9.50 6.88
CA TYR A 25 -0.59 10.58 5.96
C TYR A 25 -1.78 11.47 5.60
N ASN A 26 -2.99 10.91 5.49
CA ASN A 26 -4.19 11.70 5.29
C ASN A 26 -4.46 12.61 6.51
N THR A 27 -4.29 12.08 7.73
CA THR A 27 -4.40 12.87 8.97
C THR A 27 -3.36 14.00 9.01
N LEU A 28 -2.11 13.71 8.63
CA LEU A 28 -1.05 14.72 8.57
C LEU A 28 -1.31 15.79 7.51
N LEU A 29 -1.81 15.41 6.33
CA LEU A 29 -2.18 16.35 5.28
C LEU A 29 -3.28 17.29 5.77
N ASN A 30 -4.36 16.76 6.34
CA ASN A 30 -5.46 17.57 6.87
C ASN A 30 -4.99 18.53 7.98
N ALA A 31 -4.06 18.10 8.85
CA ALA A 31 -3.49 18.97 9.87
C ALA A 31 -2.62 20.09 9.25
N GLU A 32 -1.85 19.77 8.22
CA GLU A 32 -1.01 20.74 7.51
C GLU A 32 -1.85 21.77 6.73
N GLU A 33 -2.93 21.35 6.09
CA GLU A 33 -3.88 22.25 5.41
C GLU A 33 -4.53 23.24 6.38
N ARG A 34 -4.89 22.80 7.60
CA ARG A 34 -5.40 23.69 8.65
C ARG A 34 -4.36 24.72 9.06
N LYS A 35 -3.11 24.31 9.30
CA LYS A 35 -2.01 25.23 9.61
C LYS A 35 -1.77 26.23 8.46
N PHE A 36 -1.83 25.77 7.22
CA PHE A 36 -1.69 26.63 6.05
C PHE A 36 -2.79 27.69 5.99
N PHE A 37 -4.05 27.31 6.24
CA PHE A 37 -5.17 28.25 6.30
C PHE A 37 -5.02 29.29 7.41
N MET A 38 -4.38 28.93 8.53
CA MET A 38 -4.06 29.84 9.63
C MET A 38 -2.80 30.70 9.37
N GLY A 39 -2.12 30.51 8.23
CA GLY A 39 -0.86 31.20 7.91
C GLY A 39 0.37 30.64 8.63
N GLU A 40 0.25 29.50 9.30
CA GLU A 40 1.32 28.84 10.08
C GLU A 40 2.08 27.76 9.30
N SER A 41 1.76 27.61 7.99
CA SER A 41 2.42 26.66 7.10
C SER A 41 2.63 27.26 5.71
N SER A 42 3.32 26.52 4.84
CA SER A 42 3.60 26.92 3.47
C SER A 42 2.99 25.94 2.46
N LEU A 43 2.71 26.44 1.26
CA LEU A 43 2.23 25.62 0.14
C LEU A 43 3.20 24.47 -0.17
N PHE A 44 4.50 24.69 0.01
CA PHE A 44 5.52 23.65 -0.15
C PHE A 44 5.33 22.49 0.83
N LEU A 45 4.99 22.78 2.09
CA LEU A 45 4.84 21.75 3.11
C LEU A 45 3.55 20.94 2.88
N VAL A 46 2.45 21.59 2.48
CA VAL A 46 1.21 20.92 2.05
C VAL A 46 1.50 20.00 0.85
N ASN A 47 2.16 20.49 -0.20
CA ASN A 47 2.55 19.70 -1.37
C ASN A 47 3.43 18.49 -0.98
N THR A 48 4.34 18.67 -0.02
CA THR A 48 5.19 17.58 0.46
C THR A 48 4.37 16.50 1.16
N ARG A 49 3.40 16.87 2.00
CA ARG A 49 2.48 15.92 2.67
C ARG A 49 1.60 15.19 1.66
N GLU A 50 1.06 15.91 0.69
CA GLU A 50 0.23 15.33 -0.36
C GLU A 50 1.02 14.34 -1.23
N SER A 51 2.24 14.72 -1.64
CA SER A 51 3.14 13.82 -2.37
C SER A 51 3.41 12.52 -1.60
N LYS A 52 3.61 12.58 -0.29
CA LYS A 52 3.82 11.39 0.55
C LYS A 52 2.57 10.52 0.69
N LEU A 53 1.39 11.14 0.71
CA LEU A 53 0.12 10.41 0.66
C LEU A 53 -0.03 9.68 -0.70
N ILE A 54 0.32 10.33 -1.81
CA ILE A 54 0.28 9.73 -3.15
C ILE A 54 1.27 8.56 -3.25
N GLU A 55 2.53 8.74 -2.82
CA GLU A 55 3.53 7.66 -2.78
C GLU A 55 3.02 6.43 -1.99
N SER A 56 2.35 6.67 -0.86
CA SER A 56 1.81 5.60 -0.03
C SER A 56 0.65 4.86 -0.70
N LYS A 57 -0.21 5.58 -1.41
CA LYS A 57 -1.29 4.98 -2.23
C LYS A 57 -0.74 4.16 -3.38
N LEU A 58 0.31 4.63 -4.07
CA LEU A 58 0.98 3.90 -5.14
C LEU A 58 1.57 2.58 -4.62
N LYS A 59 2.25 2.61 -3.47
CA LYS A 59 2.76 1.38 -2.82
C LYS A 59 1.66 0.38 -2.49
N ALA A 60 0.48 0.83 -2.09
CA ALA A 60 -0.65 -0.06 -1.82
C ALA A 60 -1.13 -0.78 -3.10
N ILE A 61 -1.17 -0.06 -4.23
CA ILE A 61 -1.51 -0.65 -5.54
C ILE A 61 -0.46 -1.67 -5.95
N ASP A 62 0.83 -1.38 -5.76
CA ASP A 62 1.91 -2.30 -6.09
C ASP A 62 1.85 -3.61 -5.29
N ILE A 63 1.56 -3.51 -3.98
CA ILE A 63 1.39 -4.69 -3.12
C ILE A 63 0.18 -5.52 -3.56
N GLN A 64 -0.94 -4.88 -3.90
CA GLN A 64 -2.11 -5.60 -4.45
C GLN A 64 -1.79 -6.31 -5.76
N ASN A 65 -1.09 -5.64 -6.68
CA ASN A 65 -0.67 -6.24 -7.94
C ASN A 65 0.24 -7.45 -7.72
N LEU A 66 1.18 -7.35 -6.77
CA LEU A 66 2.08 -8.45 -6.44
C LEU A 66 1.32 -9.62 -5.81
N PHE A 67 0.37 -9.34 -4.91
CA PHE A 67 -0.53 -10.35 -4.34
C PHE A 67 -1.28 -11.12 -5.43
N PHE A 68 -1.88 -10.42 -6.40
CA PHE A 68 -2.59 -11.08 -7.51
C PHE A 68 -1.66 -11.90 -8.40
N LYS A 69 -0.45 -11.41 -8.69
CA LYS A 69 0.57 -12.18 -9.44
C LYS A 69 0.98 -13.46 -8.72
N THR A 70 1.24 -13.39 -7.41
CA THR A 70 1.60 -14.57 -6.61
C THR A 70 0.44 -15.56 -6.53
N LYS A 71 -0.80 -15.07 -6.39
CA LYS A 71 -2.01 -15.92 -6.44
C LYS A 71 -2.17 -16.61 -7.79
N ALA A 72 -1.99 -15.90 -8.91
CA ALA A 72 -2.04 -16.49 -10.24
C ALA A 72 -0.94 -17.54 -10.46
N LYS A 73 0.28 -17.29 -9.96
CA LYS A 73 1.39 -18.25 -9.99
C LYS A 73 1.05 -19.52 -9.21
N LEU A 74 0.47 -19.40 -8.02
CA LEU A 74 -0.01 -20.54 -7.22
C LEU A 74 -1.01 -21.38 -8.03
N PHE A 75 -2.03 -20.75 -8.62
CA PHE A 75 -3.02 -21.45 -9.45
C PHE A 75 -2.38 -22.17 -10.64
N LYS A 76 -1.47 -21.51 -11.36
CA LYS A 76 -0.76 -22.12 -12.49
C LYS A 76 0.03 -23.37 -12.05
N THR A 77 0.77 -23.29 -10.95
CA THR A 77 1.54 -24.44 -10.43
C THR A 77 0.64 -25.57 -9.94
N ALA A 78 -0.50 -25.25 -9.32
CA ALA A 78 -1.47 -26.24 -8.87
C ALA A 78 -2.16 -26.96 -10.05
N VAL A 79 -2.55 -26.22 -11.09
CA VAL A 79 -3.20 -26.79 -12.28
C VAL A 79 -2.22 -27.66 -13.10
N ILE A 80 -0.95 -27.25 -13.22
CA ILE A 80 0.06 -28.07 -13.93
C ILE A 80 0.33 -29.39 -13.18
N ASN A 81 0.30 -29.41 -11.85
CA ASN A 81 0.44 -30.64 -11.04
C ASN A 81 -0.74 -31.63 -11.18
N ILE A 82 -1.91 -31.18 -11.68
CA ILE A 82 -3.09 -32.05 -11.85
C ILE A 82 -3.08 -32.72 -13.23
N ASN A 83 -2.28 -32.21 -14.16
CA ASN A 83 -2.21 -32.68 -15.56
C ASN A 83 -0.97 -33.56 -15.84
N GLU A 84 -0.16 -33.88 -14.81
CA GLU A 84 0.85 -34.96 -14.82
C GLU A 84 0.34 -36.12 -13.95
#